data_AF-A0A061DSB0-F1
#
_entry.id   AF-A0A061DSB0-F1
#
_cell.length_a   1.000
_cell.length_b   1.000
_cell.length_c   1.000
_cell.angle_alpha   90.00
_cell.angle_beta   90.00
_cell.angle_gamma   90.00
#
_symmetry.space_group_name_H-M   'P 1'
#
loop_
_entity.id
_entity.type
_entity.pdbx_description
1 polymer ?
#
loop_
_entity_poly.entity_id
_entity_poly.type
_entity_poly.pdbx_seq_one_letter_code
_entity_poly.pdbx_strand_id
1 'polypeptide(L)'
;MAINHFILVLISLSCLFSFSASSPAPSPASAPFPSEIQSFNFPEPEGQKHEQELTILPVSADPSLQRICGDTDHPIECLTTTVPFLGDDVKIEPVSILKVGLEAMGNKTREALAEASLLLLDPSTQEAVASCLETCIDSYNAILDTNQKALEAIAIRDLYQLSMELSSNVENVHACSDAFEEAELESPIKEIDALLEKMISNSLAIGIDMVHF
;
A
#
# COMPACT_ATOMS: atom_id res chain seq x y z
N MET A 1 28.58 32.10 -41.74
CA MET A 1 28.79 30.78 -42.37
C MET A 1 27.76 29.84 -41.77
N ALA A 2 26.73 29.51 -42.55
CA ALA A 2 25.59 28.71 -42.12
C ALA A 2 25.99 27.23 -42.05
N ILE A 3 25.79 26.59 -40.89
CA ILE A 3 26.01 25.16 -40.72
C ILE A 3 24.78 24.43 -41.28
N ASN A 4 25.04 23.58 -42.26
CA ASN A 4 24.06 22.98 -43.15
C ASN A 4 23.22 21.92 -42.41
N HIS A 5 21.90 22.11 -42.37
CA HIS A 5 20.91 21.27 -41.68
C HIS A 5 20.85 19.81 -42.20
N PHE A 6 21.57 19.52 -43.29
CA PHE A 6 21.68 18.21 -43.93
C PHE A 6 22.59 17.21 -43.19
N ILE A 7 23.48 17.65 -42.30
CA ILE A 7 24.38 16.74 -41.58
C ILE A 7 23.68 16.08 -40.37
N LEU A 8 22.68 16.73 -39.77
CA LEU A 8 21.93 16.18 -38.62
C LEU A 8 20.92 15.10 -39.02
N VAL A 9 20.48 15.06 -40.29
CA VAL A 9 19.50 14.06 -40.76
C VAL A 9 20.17 12.71 -41.08
N LEU A 10 21.49 12.68 -41.31
CA LEU A 10 22.21 11.45 -41.66
C LEU A 10 22.59 10.57 -40.44
N ILE A 11 22.46 11.08 -39.21
CA ILE A 11 22.68 10.28 -37.99
C ILE A 11 21.38 9.62 -37.50
N SER A 12 20.22 10.05 -38.01
CA SER A 12 18.89 9.54 -37.64
C SER A 12 18.44 8.31 -38.44
N LEU A 13 19.24 7.80 -39.39
CA LEU A 13 18.80 6.80 -40.36
C LEU A 13 19.77 5.60 -40.46
N SER A 14 20.20 5.06 -39.32
CA SER A 14 21.08 3.87 -39.27
C SER A 14 20.60 2.74 -38.36
N CYS A 15 19.36 2.79 -37.84
CA CYS A 15 18.79 1.70 -37.02
C CYS A 15 17.62 0.95 -37.67
N LEU A 16 17.36 1.17 -38.95
CA LEU A 16 16.45 0.33 -39.73
C LEU A 16 17.31 -0.65 -40.53
N PHE A 17 17.42 -1.89 -40.05
CA PHE A 17 17.66 -3.15 -40.76
C PHE A 17 18.45 -4.11 -39.85
N SER A 18 17.71 -4.90 -39.07
CA SER A 18 18.13 -6.25 -38.69
C SER A 18 16.88 -7.12 -38.60
N PHE A 19 16.67 -7.87 -39.68
CA PHE A 19 15.78 -9.03 -39.68
C PHE A 19 16.41 -10.11 -38.80
N SER A 20 15.82 -10.40 -37.64
CA SER A 20 16.03 -11.67 -36.96
C SER A 20 14.86 -12.57 -37.26
N ALA A 21 15.14 -13.65 -37.99
CA ALA A 21 14.19 -14.71 -38.29
C ALA A 21 13.63 -15.30 -36.97
N SER A 22 12.32 -15.19 -36.78
CA SER A 22 11.61 -15.89 -35.74
C SER A 22 11.69 -17.39 -36.02
N SER A 23 12.51 -18.12 -35.26
CA SER A 23 12.41 -19.57 -35.22
C SER A 23 11.08 -19.95 -34.55
N PRO A 24 10.28 -20.86 -35.12
CA PRO A 24 9.09 -21.34 -34.44
C PRO A 24 9.50 -22.05 -33.15
N ALA A 25 8.89 -21.66 -32.04
CA ALA A 25 9.04 -22.35 -30.77
C ALA A 25 8.69 -23.84 -30.94
N PRO A 26 9.45 -24.77 -30.34
CA PRO A 26 9.03 -26.16 -30.29
C PRO A 26 7.74 -26.25 -29.46
N SER A 27 6.71 -26.85 -30.03
CA SER A 27 5.48 -27.20 -29.31
C SER A 27 5.81 -27.94 -28.02
N PRO A 28 5.12 -27.67 -26.90
CA PRO A 28 5.21 -28.52 -25.74
C PRO A 28 4.64 -29.89 -26.11
N ALA A 29 5.50 -30.91 -26.05
CA ALA A 29 5.08 -32.29 -26.15
C ALA A 29 4.12 -32.57 -24.99
N SER A 30 2.88 -32.95 -25.33
CA SER A 30 1.90 -33.45 -24.38
C SER A 30 2.47 -34.68 -23.67
N ALA A 31 2.88 -34.52 -22.42
CA ALA A 31 3.21 -35.63 -21.56
C ALA A 31 1.93 -36.43 -21.27
N PRO A 32 1.94 -37.77 -21.39
CA PRO A 32 0.79 -38.58 -21.02
C PRO A 32 0.61 -38.54 -19.51
N PHE A 33 -0.56 -38.08 -19.06
CA PHE A 33 -1.06 -38.26 -17.70
C PHE A 33 -1.14 -39.75 -17.37
N PRO A 34 -0.51 -40.23 -16.29
CA PRO A 34 -0.92 -41.47 -15.65
C PRO A 34 -2.18 -41.16 -14.83
N SER A 35 -3.33 -41.61 -15.33
CA SER A 35 -4.53 -41.76 -14.50
C SER A 35 -4.30 -42.90 -13.53
N GLU A 36 -4.06 -42.59 -12.26
CA GLU A 36 -4.28 -43.52 -11.16
C GLU A 36 -5.00 -42.78 -10.03
N ILE A 37 -6.33 -42.90 -10.05
CA ILE A 37 -7.19 -42.51 -8.93
C ILE A 37 -6.97 -43.57 -7.85
N GLN A 38 -6.08 -43.27 -6.90
CA GLN A 38 -6.11 -43.95 -5.60
C GLN A 38 -7.05 -43.16 -4.68
N SER A 39 -8.15 -43.83 -4.32
CA SER A 39 -9.11 -43.38 -3.32
C SER A 39 -8.40 -43.27 -1.97
N PHE A 40 -8.03 -42.06 -1.59
CA PHE A 40 -7.66 -41.74 -0.21
C PHE A 40 -8.95 -41.42 0.54
N ASN A 41 -9.41 -42.37 1.35
CA ASN A 41 -10.41 -42.10 2.38
C ASN A 41 -9.81 -41.12 3.39
N PHE A 42 -10.16 -39.84 3.24
CA PHE A 42 -9.89 -38.82 4.25
C PHE A 42 -10.98 -38.92 5.33
N PRO A 43 -10.62 -39.09 6.61
CA PRO A 43 -11.57 -38.90 7.70
C PRO A 43 -12.01 -37.43 7.70
N GLU A 44 -13.32 -37.24 7.71
CA GLU A 44 -14.00 -35.97 7.94
C GLU A 44 -13.51 -35.32 9.25
N PRO A 45 -12.95 -34.10 9.24
CA PRO A 45 -12.75 -33.36 10.47
C PRO A 45 -14.09 -32.74 10.85
N GLU A 46 -14.65 -33.25 11.95
CA GLU A 46 -15.80 -32.67 12.65
C GLU A 46 -15.59 -31.17 12.87
N GLY A 47 -16.64 -30.39 12.60
CA GLY A 47 -16.62 -28.94 12.68
C GLY A 47 -16.18 -28.44 14.05
N GLN A 48 -14.97 -27.86 14.10
CA GLN A 48 -14.56 -26.95 15.16
C GLN A 48 -14.75 -25.53 14.65
N LYS A 49 -15.83 -24.91 15.14
CA LYS A 49 -16.08 -23.47 15.11
C LYS A 49 -14.84 -22.78 15.72
N HIS A 50 -13.99 -22.19 14.87
CA HIS A 50 -12.88 -21.36 15.31
C HIS A 50 -13.44 -20.08 15.95
N GLU A 51 -13.67 -20.16 17.25
CA GLU A 51 -14.09 -19.07 18.14
C GLU A 51 -12.90 -18.50 18.94
N GLN A 52 -11.67 -18.71 18.48
CA GLN A 52 -10.46 -18.42 19.28
C GLN A 52 -9.41 -17.64 18.49
N GLU A 53 -9.80 -16.44 18.03
CA GLU A 53 -8.88 -15.32 17.80
C GLU A 53 -9.63 -13.97 17.89
N LEU A 54 -10.54 -13.82 18.86
CA LEU A 54 -11.30 -12.56 19.07
C LEU A 54 -11.09 -11.97 20.48
N THR A 55 -9.94 -12.25 21.07
CA THR A 55 -9.54 -11.81 22.42
C THR A 55 -8.28 -10.97 22.21
N ILE A 56 -8.29 -9.66 22.01
CA ILE A 56 -8.96 -8.59 22.76
C ILE A 56 -9.14 -7.43 21.76
N LEU A 57 -10.28 -7.37 21.07
CA LEU A 57 -10.66 -6.08 20.48
C LEU A 57 -10.96 -5.13 21.65
N PRO A 58 -10.65 -3.81 21.56
CA PRO A 58 -11.06 -2.85 22.57
C PRO A 58 -12.58 -2.99 22.79
N VAL A 59 -12.95 -3.55 23.95
CA VAL A 59 -14.30 -3.98 24.34
C VAL A 59 -15.34 -2.84 24.31
N SER A 60 -14.89 -1.60 24.13
CA SER A 60 -15.71 -0.40 24.04
C SER A 60 -16.03 0.10 22.63
N ALA A 61 -15.55 -0.56 21.57
CA ALA A 61 -15.85 -0.13 20.20
C ALA A 61 -17.27 -0.54 19.76
N ASP A 62 -17.92 0.29 18.93
CA ASP A 62 -19.22 -0.01 18.32
C ASP A 62 -19.19 -1.37 17.59
N PRO A 63 -20.22 -2.24 17.71
CA PRO A 63 -20.21 -3.56 17.07
C PRO A 63 -20.10 -3.54 15.55
N SER A 64 -20.63 -2.50 14.89
CA SER A 64 -20.53 -2.35 13.43
C SER A 64 -19.10 -1.99 13.04
N LEU A 65 -18.43 -1.16 13.85
CA LEU A 65 -17.03 -0.82 13.64
C LEU A 65 -16.13 -2.04 13.90
N GLN A 66 -16.42 -2.82 14.95
CA GLN A 66 -15.72 -4.07 15.22
C GLN A 66 -15.83 -5.04 14.04
N ARG A 67 -17.00 -5.09 13.38
CA ARG A 67 -17.17 -5.92 12.20
C ARG A 67 -16.33 -5.42 11.02
N ILE A 68 -16.40 -4.13 10.69
CA ILE A 68 -15.62 -3.55 9.58
C ILE A 68 -14.12 -3.77 9.81
N CYS A 69 -13.61 -3.41 11.00
CA CYS A 69 -12.20 -3.61 11.33
C CYS A 69 -11.82 -5.09 11.50
N GLY A 70 -12.76 -5.96 11.88
CA GLY A 70 -12.51 -7.39 12.01
C GLY A 70 -12.26 -8.08 10.67
N ASP A 71 -12.73 -7.49 9.57
CA ASP A 71 -12.54 -7.97 8.21
C ASP A 71 -11.29 -7.33 7.52
N THR A 72 -10.40 -6.65 8.27
CA THR A 72 -9.15 -6.07 7.75
C THR A 72 -7.91 -6.86 8.22
N ASP A 73 -6.75 -6.62 7.58
CA ASP A 73 -5.50 -7.32 7.90
C ASP A 73 -4.94 -6.98 9.30
N HIS A 74 -5.24 -5.78 9.81
CA HIS A 74 -4.79 -5.30 11.11
C HIS A 74 -5.96 -4.76 11.96
N PRO A 75 -6.83 -5.61 12.53
CA PRO A 75 -8.05 -5.19 13.21
C PRO A 75 -7.84 -4.29 14.42
N ILE A 76 -6.77 -4.54 15.18
CA ILE A 76 -6.45 -3.75 16.39
C ILE A 76 -6.06 -2.33 15.98
N GLU A 77 -5.16 -2.19 15.00
CA GLU A 77 -4.74 -0.91 14.46
C GLU A 77 -5.91 -0.19 13.79
N CYS A 78 -6.78 -0.89 13.05
CA CYS A 78 -8.00 -0.30 12.50
C CYS A 78 -8.84 0.35 13.60
N LEU A 79 -9.14 -0.38 14.68
CA LEU A 79 -9.94 0.15 15.79
C LEU A 79 -9.24 1.30 16.54
N THR A 80 -7.99 1.08 16.95
CA THR A 80 -7.27 2.03 17.81
C THR A 80 -6.95 3.34 17.09
N THR A 81 -6.76 3.30 15.77
CA THR A 81 -6.52 4.51 14.97
C THR A 81 -7.79 5.18 14.49
N THR A 82 -8.90 4.45 14.31
CA THR A 82 -10.17 5.03 13.85
C THR A 82 -10.97 5.66 14.99
N VAL A 83 -11.08 4.97 16.13
CA VAL A 83 -11.93 5.41 17.26
C VAL A 83 -11.67 6.86 17.70
N PRO A 84 -10.42 7.35 17.81
CA PRO A 84 -10.16 8.74 18.22
C PRO A 84 -10.70 9.81 17.26
N PHE A 85 -10.96 9.45 15.99
CA PHE A 85 -11.46 10.35 14.95
C PHE A 85 -12.94 10.13 14.64
N LEU A 86 -13.58 9.15 15.28
CA LEU A 86 -14.99 8.87 15.07
C LEU A 86 -15.84 9.89 15.83
N GLY A 87 -16.50 10.79 15.09
CA GLY A 87 -17.48 11.69 15.67
C GLY A 87 -18.78 10.97 16.06
N ASP A 88 -19.50 11.50 17.05
CA ASP A 88 -20.75 10.91 17.54
C ASP A 88 -21.84 10.77 16.46
N ASP A 89 -21.80 11.64 15.43
CA ASP A 89 -22.78 11.67 14.34
C ASP A 89 -22.35 10.84 13.11
N VAL A 90 -21.18 10.20 13.13
CA VAL A 90 -20.68 9.43 11.99
C VAL A 90 -21.45 8.12 11.87
N LYS A 91 -22.09 7.90 10.71
CA LYS A 91 -22.68 6.61 10.37
C LYS A 91 -21.56 5.59 10.15
N ILE A 92 -21.56 4.52 10.93
CA ILE A 92 -20.58 3.45 10.85
C ILE A 92 -20.92 2.51 9.68
N GLU A 93 -20.38 2.85 8.52
CA GLU A 93 -20.45 2.06 7.28
C GLU A 93 -19.11 2.15 6.54
N PRO A 94 -18.76 1.21 5.64
CA PRO A 94 -17.43 1.12 5.05
C PRO A 94 -16.90 2.42 4.44
N VAL A 95 -17.73 3.14 3.68
CA VAL A 95 -17.33 4.42 3.06
C VAL A 95 -16.98 5.48 4.11
N SER A 96 -17.77 5.58 5.17
CA SER A 96 -17.54 6.57 6.23
C SER A 96 -16.32 6.19 7.08
N ILE A 97 -16.15 4.91 7.39
CA ILE A 97 -14.99 4.43 8.15
C ILE A 97 -13.71 4.59 7.34
N LEU A 98 -13.74 4.34 6.02
CA LEU A 98 -12.60 4.62 5.15
C LEU A 98 -12.20 6.09 5.18
N LYS A 99 -13.17 7.02 5.10
CA LYS A 99 -12.88 8.46 5.20
C LYS A 99 -12.21 8.82 6.52
N VAL A 100 -12.74 8.33 7.64
CA VAL A 100 -12.15 8.54 8.98
C VAL A 100 -10.74 7.92 9.04
N GLY A 101 -10.54 6.72 8.46
CA GLY A 101 -9.25 6.07 8.35
C GLY A 101 -8.23 6.89 7.55
N LEU A 102 -8.63 7.46 6.41
CA LEU A 102 -7.78 8.34 5.59
C LEU A 102 -7.42 9.64 6.33
N GLU A 103 -8.35 10.21 7.11
CA GLU A 103 -8.09 11.37 7.95
C GLU A 103 -7.08 11.05 9.09
N ALA A 104 -7.29 9.93 9.77
CA ALA A 104 -6.38 9.43 10.80
C ALA A 104 -4.99 9.17 10.22
N MET A 105 -4.92 8.55 9.04
CA MET A 105 -3.67 8.28 8.32
C MET A 105 -2.96 9.57 7.94
N GLY A 106 -3.69 10.56 7.41
CA GLY A 106 -3.12 11.87 7.12
C GLY A 106 -2.56 12.58 8.36
N ASN A 107 -3.18 12.40 9.54
CA ASN A 107 -2.62 12.90 10.79
C ASN A 107 -1.32 12.19 11.18
N LYS A 108 -1.29 10.85 11.08
CA LYS A 108 -0.08 10.08 11.41
C LYS A 108 1.06 10.37 10.43
N THR A 109 0.77 10.54 9.14
CA THR A 109 1.75 10.94 8.13
C THR A 109 2.33 12.33 8.42
N ARG A 110 1.52 13.28 8.89
CA ARG A 110 2.01 14.60 9.32
C ARG A 110 2.92 14.53 10.55
N GLU A 111 2.64 13.60 11.47
CA GLU A 111 3.53 13.31 12.61
C GLU A 111 4.88 12.79 12.12
N ALA A 112 4.86 11.79 11.21
CA ALA A 112 6.06 11.23 10.58
C ALA A 112 6.91 12.30 9.89
N LEU A 113 6.25 13.15 9.09
CA LEU A 113 6.88 14.26 8.37
C LEU A 113 7.55 15.25 9.33
N ALA A 114 6.87 15.58 10.44
CA ALA A 114 7.42 16.47 11.45
C ALA A 114 8.64 15.85 12.15
N GLU A 115 8.59 14.57 12.50
CA GLU A 115 9.70 13.88 13.14
C GLU A 115 10.92 13.74 12.22
N ALA A 116 10.71 13.30 10.98
CA ALA A 116 11.78 13.21 9.98
C ALA A 116 12.42 14.57 9.72
N SER A 117 11.62 15.64 9.63
CA SER A 117 12.12 17.01 9.45
C SER A 117 12.94 17.49 10.65
N LEU A 118 12.53 17.15 11.88
CA LEU A 118 13.29 17.50 13.09
C LEU A 118 14.63 16.77 13.13
N LEU A 119 14.67 15.49 12.79
CA LEU A 119 15.89 14.70 12.71
C LEU A 119 16.84 15.25 11.64
N LEU A 120 16.32 15.67 10.48
CA LEU A 120 17.13 16.24 9.41
C LEU A 120 17.77 17.59 9.79
N LEU A 121 17.13 18.35 10.68
CA LEU A 121 17.66 19.62 11.21
C LEU A 121 18.68 19.44 12.33
N ASP A 122 18.79 18.25 12.92
CA ASP A 122 19.75 17.97 13.98
C ASP A 122 21.17 17.86 13.38
N PRO A 123 22.12 18.72 13.79
CA PRO A 123 23.49 18.68 13.26
C PRO A 123 24.27 17.40 13.64
N SER A 124 23.74 16.57 14.56
CA SER A 124 24.31 15.27 14.90
C SER A 124 23.84 14.13 13.98
N THR A 125 22.85 14.38 13.12
CA THR A 125 22.37 13.41 12.13
C THR A 125 23.45 13.13 11.10
N GLN A 126 23.76 11.86 10.91
CA GLN A 126 24.76 11.43 9.94
C GLN A 126 24.27 11.64 8.51
N GLU A 127 25.17 11.97 7.58
CA GLU A 127 24.83 12.26 6.18
C GLU A 127 24.03 11.13 5.50
N ALA A 128 24.40 9.87 5.75
CA ALA A 128 23.66 8.73 5.22
C ALA A 128 22.22 8.65 5.77
N VAL A 129 22.04 8.89 7.08
CA VAL A 129 20.71 8.94 7.70
C VAL A 129 19.91 10.12 7.14
N ALA A 130 20.53 11.28 6.96
CA ALA A 130 19.90 12.46 6.38
C ALA A 130 19.36 12.18 4.97
N SER A 131 20.15 11.49 4.12
CA SER A 131 19.71 11.09 2.78
C SER A 131 18.49 10.16 2.83
N CYS A 132 18.45 9.19 3.74
CA CYS A 132 17.28 8.31 3.90
C CYS A 132 16.06 9.10 4.40
N LEU A 133 16.24 10.04 5.33
CA LEU A 133 15.17 10.90 5.85
C LEU A 133 14.57 11.81 4.77
N GLU A 134 15.37 12.31 3.82
CA GLU A 134 14.87 13.06 2.67
C GLU A 134 13.92 12.20 1.82
N THR A 135 14.28 10.94 1.55
CA THR A 135 13.38 9.99 0.87
C THR A 135 12.08 9.77 1.66
N CYS A 136 12.17 9.61 2.98
CA CYS A 136 10.99 9.47 3.82
C CYS A 136 10.07 10.70 3.76
N ILE A 137 10.63 11.91 3.77
CA ILE A 137 9.88 13.16 3.63
C ILE A 137 9.12 13.20 2.30
N ASP A 138 9.77 12.83 1.19
CA ASP A 138 9.12 12.77 -0.12
C ASP A 138 7.99 11.73 -0.14
N SER A 139 8.24 10.54 0.40
CA SER A 139 7.24 9.47 0.60
C SER A 139 6.02 9.93 1.41
N TYR A 140 6.22 10.62 2.53
CA TYR A 140 5.13 11.11 3.36
C TYR A 140 4.31 12.20 2.65
N ASN A 141 4.96 13.08 1.89
CA ASN A 141 4.24 14.06 1.07
C ASN A 141 3.41 13.37 -0.01
N ALA A 142 3.93 12.31 -0.63
CA ALA A 142 3.19 11.51 -1.61
C ALA A 142 1.95 10.84 -0.96
N ILE A 143 2.08 10.26 0.25
CA ILE A 143 0.94 9.69 0.98
C ILE A 143 -0.14 10.74 1.26
N LEU A 144 0.24 11.96 1.64
CA LEU A 144 -0.74 13.04 1.87
C LEU A 144 -1.50 13.43 0.59
N ASP A 145 -0.81 13.51 -0.54
CA ASP A 145 -1.42 13.80 -1.85
C ASP A 145 -2.35 12.68 -2.30
N THR A 146 -1.89 11.42 -2.21
CA THR A 146 -2.67 10.23 -2.53
C THR A 146 -3.91 10.10 -1.65
N ASN A 147 -3.82 10.39 -0.34
CA ASN A 147 -4.99 10.41 0.55
C ASN A 147 -6.03 11.45 0.13
N GLN A 148 -5.57 12.63 -0.27
CA GLN A 148 -6.47 13.68 -0.76
C GLN A 148 -7.18 13.25 -2.04
N LYS A 149 -6.47 12.63 -2.99
CA LYS A 149 -7.06 12.07 -4.22
C LYS A 149 -8.03 10.92 -3.95
N ALA A 150 -7.75 10.07 -2.97
CA ALA A 150 -8.67 9.01 -2.54
C ALA A 150 -9.98 9.61 -1.97
N LEU A 151 -9.89 10.66 -1.15
CA LEU A 151 -11.07 11.38 -0.65
C LEU A 151 -11.89 12.02 -1.77
N GLU A 152 -11.23 12.59 -2.78
CA GLU A 152 -11.87 13.14 -3.98
C GLU A 152 -12.56 12.05 -4.80
N ALA A 153 -11.91 10.90 -5.01
CA ALA A 153 -12.50 9.74 -5.68
C ALA A 153 -13.77 9.25 -4.97
N ILE A 154 -13.76 9.19 -3.63
CA ILE A 154 -14.96 8.85 -2.84
C ILE A 154 -16.07 9.88 -3.07
N ALA A 155 -15.74 11.17 -3.13
CA ALA A 155 -16.74 12.24 -3.33
C ALA A 155 -17.45 12.15 -4.68
N ILE A 156 -16.73 11.73 -5.73
CA ILE A 156 -17.29 11.54 -7.09
C ILE A 156 -17.71 10.10 -7.39
N ARG A 157 -17.60 9.19 -6.41
CA ARG A 157 -17.96 7.77 -6.51
C ARG A 157 -17.16 7.01 -7.58
N ASP A 158 -15.88 7.32 -7.70
CA ASP A 158 -14.95 6.65 -8.62
C ASP A 158 -14.17 5.54 -7.89
N LEU A 159 -14.65 4.30 -8.00
CA LEU A 159 -13.98 3.14 -7.38
C LEU A 159 -12.62 2.82 -8.03
N TYR A 160 -12.46 3.09 -9.32
CA TYR A 160 -11.21 2.80 -10.01
C TYR A 160 -10.11 3.75 -9.52
N GLN A 161 -10.41 5.05 -9.47
CA GLN A 161 -9.48 6.02 -8.92
C GLN A 161 -9.20 5.74 -7.44
N LEU A 162 -10.24 5.43 -6.64
CA LEU A 162 -10.05 5.09 -5.23
C LEU A 162 -9.08 3.92 -5.04
N SER A 163 -9.28 2.83 -5.78
CA SER A 163 -8.41 1.65 -5.71
C SER A 163 -6.98 1.98 -6.14
N MET A 164 -6.78 2.74 -7.22
CA MET A 164 -5.45 3.13 -7.67
C MET A 164 -4.71 3.96 -6.61
N GLU A 165 -5.37 4.97 -6.04
CA GLU A 165 -4.74 5.83 -5.03
C GLU A 165 -4.41 5.02 -3.76
N LEU A 166 -5.35 4.22 -3.24
CA LEU A 166 -5.07 3.39 -2.07
C LEU A 166 -3.91 2.41 -2.30
N SER A 167 -3.81 1.81 -3.49
CA SER A 167 -2.67 0.95 -3.85
C SER A 167 -1.36 1.71 -3.93
N SER A 168 -1.35 2.94 -4.45
CA SER A 168 -0.14 3.77 -4.52
C SER A 168 0.48 4.07 -3.15
N ASN A 169 -0.35 4.13 -2.10
CA ASN A 169 0.16 4.34 -0.74
C ASN A 169 1.08 3.22 -0.25
N VAL A 170 0.88 1.98 -0.72
CA VAL A 170 1.74 0.83 -0.36
C VAL A 170 3.17 1.09 -0.83
N GLU A 171 3.34 1.49 -2.09
CA GLU A 171 4.66 1.84 -2.63
C GLU A 171 5.26 3.05 -1.92
N ASN A 172 4.44 4.07 -1.63
CA ASN A 172 4.92 5.29 -0.98
C ASN A 172 5.48 5.03 0.43
N VAL A 173 4.82 4.18 1.24
CA VAL A 173 5.30 3.90 2.61
C VAL A 173 6.53 3.01 2.62
N HIS A 174 6.62 2.04 1.70
CA HIS A 174 7.78 1.14 1.60
C HIS A 174 9.04 1.87 1.15
N ALA A 175 8.93 2.90 0.30
CA ALA A 175 10.10 3.67 -0.14
C ALA A 175 10.92 4.28 1.01
N CYS A 176 10.30 4.63 2.15
CA CYS A 176 11.04 5.10 3.33
C CYS A 176 11.81 3.95 4.01
N SER A 177 11.15 2.82 4.27
CA SER A 177 11.82 1.66 4.89
C SER A 177 12.92 1.09 4.00
N ASP A 178 12.68 1.02 2.69
CA ASP A 178 13.62 0.49 1.69
C ASP A 178 14.88 1.36 1.64
N ALA A 179 14.76 2.69 1.73
CA ALA A 179 15.90 3.59 1.76
C ALA A 179 16.85 3.33 2.95
N PHE A 180 16.30 2.95 4.10
CA PHE A 180 17.10 2.58 5.27
C PHE A 180 17.67 1.16 5.16
N GLU A 181 16.88 0.21 4.65
CA GLU A 181 17.33 -1.17 4.43
C GLU A 181 18.48 -1.23 3.42
N GLU A 182 18.37 -0.54 2.28
CA GLU A 182 19.41 -0.47 1.24
C GLU A 182 20.69 0.21 1.75
N ALA A 183 20.57 1.13 2.70
CA ALA A 183 21.71 1.79 3.34
C ALA A 183 22.34 0.95 4.48
N GLU A 184 21.76 -0.21 4.81
CA GLU A 184 22.11 -1.04 5.98
C GLU A 184 22.04 -0.24 7.30
N LEU A 185 21.05 0.65 7.42
CA LEU A 185 20.82 1.52 8.57
C LEU A 185 19.49 1.22 9.26
N GLU A 186 19.44 1.46 10.56
CA GLU A 186 18.18 1.42 11.31
C GLU A 186 17.44 2.75 11.15
N SER A 187 16.19 2.71 10.71
CA SER A 187 15.35 3.91 10.65
C SER A 187 15.01 4.41 12.06
N PRO A 188 15.28 5.69 12.37
CA PRO A 188 14.87 6.30 13.63
C PRO A 188 13.34 6.46 13.75
N ILE A 189 12.61 6.36 12.63
CA ILE A 189 11.15 6.57 12.54
C ILE A 189 10.37 5.29 12.18
N LYS A 190 11.04 4.12 12.24
CA LYS A 190 10.49 2.81 11.84
C LYS A 190 9.14 2.45 12.47
N GLU A 191 8.88 2.87 13.71
CA GLU A 191 7.65 2.53 14.42
C GLU A 191 6.46 3.32 13.85
N ILE A 192 6.72 4.54 13.36
CA ILE A 192 5.71 5.33 12.65
C ILE A 192 5.46 4.72 11.27
N ASP A 193 6.51 4.33 10.55
CA ASP A 193 6.38 3.64 9.25
C ASP A 193 5.57 2.35 9.35
N ALA A 194 5.89 1.52 10.33
CA ALA A 194 5.17 0.28 10.58
C ALA A 194 3.69 0.51 10.93
N LEU A 195 3.36 1.60 11.64
CA LEU A 195 1.97 1.95 11.88
C LEU A 195 1.28 2.44 10.60
N LEU A 196 1.94 3.29 9.81
CA LEU A 196 1.41 3.78 8.53
C LEU A 196 1.14 2.62 7.57
N GLU A 197 2.05 1.66 7.46
CA GLU A 197 1.87 0.46 6.63
C GLU A 197 0.59 -0.29 7.01
N LYS A 198 0.36 -0.52 8.31
CA LYS A 198 -0.86 -1.17 8.81
C LYS A 198 -2.12 -0.35 8.53
N MET A 199 -2.05 0.97 8.66
CA MET A 199 -3.18 1.87 8.35
C MET A 199 -3.51 1.85 6.84
N ILE A 200 -2.48 1.79 5.99
CA ILE A 200 -2.60 1.70 4.54
C ILE A 200 -3.23 0.37 4.14
N SER A 201 -2.73 -0.75 4.67
CA SER A 201 -3.30 -2.08 4.42
C SER A 201 -4.78 -2.16 4.85
N ASN A 202 -5.12 -1.67 6.04
CA ASN A 202 -6.52 -1.60 6.48
C ASN A 202 -7.39 -0.72 5.56
N SER A 203 -6.87 0.44 5.13
CA SER A 203 -7.59 1.33 4.22
C SER A 203 -7.83 0.67 2.86
N LEU A 204 -6.86 -0.12 2.39
CA LEU A 204 -6.97 -0.90 1.17
C LEU A 204 -8.04 -1.98 1.30
N ALA A 205 -8.03 -2.77 2.36
CA ALA A 205 -9.04 -3.81 2.63
C ALA A 205 -10.45 -3.21 2.69
N ILE A 206 -10.66 -2.12 3.43
CA ILE A 206 -11.97 -1.46 3.50
C ILE A 206 -12.36 -0.88 2.13
N GLY A 207 -11.44 -0.15 1.49
CA GLY A 207 -11.73 0.59 0.26
C GLY A 207 -11.91 -0.26 -0.99
N ILE A 208 -11.26 -1.41 -1.07
CA ILE A 208 -11.37 -2.32 -2.22
C ILE A 208 -12.45 -3.37 -1.97
N ASP A 209 -12.50 -3.98 -0.78
CA ASP A 209 -13.34 -5.15 -0.56
C ASP A 209 -14.74 -4.80 -0.03
N MET A 210 -14.90 -3.66 0.65
CA MET A 210 -16.13 -3.33 1.40
C MET A 210 -16.85 -2.08 0.89
N VAL A 211 -16.15 -1.18 0.20
CA VAL A 211 -16.76 0.04 -0.34
C VAL A 211 -17.47 -0.26 -1.66
N HIS A 212 -18.76 0.07 -1.69
CA HIS A 212 -19.60 0.01 -2.87
C HIS A 212 -20.41 1.31 -2.96
N PHE A 213 -20.58 1.81 -4.18
CA PHE A 213 -21.37 3.01 -4.46
C PHE A 213 -22.73 2.66 -5.03
#